data_AF-A0A2E8R775-F1
#
_entry.id   AF-A0A2E8R775-F1
#
_cell.length_a   1.000
_cell.length_b   1.000
_cell.length_c   1.000
_cell.angle_alpha   90.00
_cell.angle_beta   90.00
_cell.angle_gamma   90.00
#
_symmetry.space_group_name_H-M   'P 1'
#
loop_
_entity.id
_entity.type
_entity.pdbx_description
1 polymer ?
#
loop_
_entity_poly.entity_id
_entity_poly.type
_entity_poly.pdbx_seq_one_letter_code
_entity_poly.pdbx_strand_id
1 'polypeptide(L)' 'MTVATYLNLRSEYEEIVRDFNVPDEIKNGLEESFIWFYKYGYRSNSLRNNFSRAKDICKILLGELNGKETTKRKSVGTS' A
#
# COMPACT_ATOMS: atom_id res chain seq x y z
N MET A 1 -0.64 -4.25 15.43
CA MET A 1 -1.85 -3.40 15.53
C MET A 1 -3.03 -4.26 16.01
N THR A 2 -4.22 -3.70 16.29
CA THR A 2 -5.40 -4.55 16.59
C THR A 2 -6.04 -5.09 15.31
N VAL A 3 -6.73 -6.24 15.37
CA VAL A 3 -7.44 -6.80 14.20
C VAL A 3 -8.45 -5.80 13.62
N ALA A 4 -9.18 -5.08 14.46
CA ALA A 4 -10.12 -4.05 14.01
C ALA A 4 -9.41 -2.91 13.25
N THR A 5 -8.26 -2.45 13.75
CA THR A 5 -7.45 -1.44 13.05
C THR A 5 -6.94 -1.92 11.70
N TYR A 6 -6.51 -3.19 11.62
CA TYR A 6 -6.05 -3.80 10.37
C TYR A 6 -7.17 -3.85 9.33
N LEU A 7 -8.36 -4.31 9.73
CA LEU A 7 -9.52 -4.41 8.85
C LEU A 7 -9.97 -3.04 8.37
N ASN A 8 -10.01 -2.03 9.24
CA ASN A 8 -10.36 -0.66 8.85
C ASN A 8 -9.39 -0.09 7.82
N LEU A 9 -8.08 -0.27 8.01
CA LEU A 9 -7.06 0.18 7.07
C LEU A 9 -7.19 -0.55 5.72
N ARG A 10 -7.43 -1.86 5.75
CA ARG A 10 -7.66 -2.65 4.53
C ARG A 10 -8.88 -2.13 3.76
N SER A 11 -10.02 -1.94 4.43
CA SER A 11 -11.23 -1.42 3.79
C SER A 11 -11.02 -0.01 3.22
N GLU A 12 -10.31 0.86 3.94
CA GLU A 12 -9.97 2.19 3.43
C GLU A 12 -9.09 2.12 2.18
N TYR A 13 -8.12 1.19 2.13
CA TYR A 13 -7.34 0.95 0.92
C TYR A 13 -8.24 0.50 -0.24
N GLU A 14 -9.11 -0.49 -0.02
CA GLU A 14 -10.02 -1.05 -1.03
C GLU A 14 -10.93 0.04 -1.62
N GLU A 15 -11.45 0.94 -0.79
CA GLU A 15 -12.25 2.08 -1.23
C GLU A 15 -11.45 3.03 -2.12
N ILE A 16 -10.22 3.39 -1.72
CA ILE A 16 -9.39 4.32 -2.49
C ILE A 16 -8.97 3.71 -3.84
N VAL A 17 -8.55 2.44 -3.86
CA VAL A 17 -8.07 1.81 -5.09
C VAL A 17 -9.18 1.39 -6.04
N ARG A 18 -10.42 1.33 -5.57
CA ARG A 18 -11.60 1.08 -6.42
C ARG A 18 -11.73 2.11 -7.54
N ASP A 19 -11.41 3.37 -7.24
CA ASP A 19 -11.46 4.44 -8.23
C ASP A 19 -10.21 4.48 -9.12
N PHE A 20 -9.12 3.84 -8.73
CA PHE A 20 -7.84 3.90 -9.44
C PHE A 20 -7.79 2.95 -10.65
N ASN A 21 -6.97 3.33 -11.64
CA ASN A 21 -6.72 2.48 -12.79
C ASN A 21 -5.65 1.43 -12.43
N VAL A 22 -6.08 0.39 -11.71
CA VAL A 22 -5.25 -0.75 -11.29
C VAL A 22 -5.95 -2.06 -11.70
N PRO A 23 -5.21 -3.16 -11.88
CA PRO A 23 -5.80 -4.47 -12.15
C PRO A 23 -6.78 -4.88 -11.04
N ASP A 24 -7.87 -5.58 -11.39
CA ASP A 24 -8.90 -5.98 -10.41
C ASP A 24 -8.36 -6.91 -9.32
N GLU A 25 -7.34 -7.71 -9.64
CA GLU A 25 -6.58 -8.53 -8.68
C GLU A 25 -5.87 -7.72 -7.58
N ILE A 26 -5.67 -6.40 -7.78
CA ILE A 26 -5.01 -5.50 -6.82
C ILE A 26 -6.05 -4.74 -5.96
N LYS A 27 -7.35 -4.85 -6.27
CA LYS A 27 -8.44 -4.17 -5.54
C LYS A 27 -8.99 -4.97 -4.37
N ASN A 28 -8.55 -6.21 -4.19
CA ASN A 28 -9.04 -7.17 -3.19
C ASN A 28 -8.37 -7.06 -1.79
N GLY A 29 -7.44 -6.12 -1.60
CA GLY A 29 -6.85 -5.82 -0.29
C GLY A 29 -6.06 -6.98 0.34
N LEU A 30 -5.38 -7.78 -0.48
CA LEU A 30 -4.46 -8.82 -0.04
C LEU A 30 -3.02 -8.31 0.03
N GLU A 31 -2.12 -9.10 0.60
CA GLU A 31 -0.69 -8.76 0.70
C GLU A 31 -0.09 -8.40 -0.67
N GLU A 32 -0.36 -9.22 -1.68
CA GLU A 32 0.12 -9.02 -3.06
C GLU A 32 -0.37 -7.68 -3.63
N SER A 33 -1.60 -7.29 -3.29
CA SER A 33 -2.21 -6.02 -3.66
C SER A 33 -1.43 -4.85 -3.09
N PHE A 34 -1.08 -4.91 -1.81
CA PHE A 34 -0.29 -3.87 -1.15
C PHE A 34 1.14 -3.79 -1.70
N ILE A 35 1.78 -4.94 -1.96
CA ILE A 35 3.12 -5.01 -2.57
C ILE A 35 3.10 -4.35 -3.94
N TRP A 36 2.12 -4.72 -4.77
CA TRP A 36 1.99 -4.20 -6.13
C TRP A 36 1.70 -2.71 -6.10
N PHE A 37 0.72 -2.27 -5.30
CA PHE A 37 0.33 -0.87 -5.22
C PHE A 37 1.48 0.02 -4.75
N TYR A 38 2.22 -0.43 -3.74
CA TYR A 38 3.39 0.28 -3.25
C TYR A 38 4.50 0.44 -4.31
N LYS A 39 4.72 -0.58 -5.16
CA LYS A 39 5.76 -0.58 -6.20
C LYS A 39 5.33 0.10 -7.50
N TYR A 40 4.09 -0.10 -7.95
CA TYR A 40 3.64 0.24 -9.30
C TYR A 40 2.47 1.23 -9.33
N GLY A 41 1.74 1.41 -8.22
CA GLY A 41 0.55 2.27 -8.16
C GLY A 41 0.82 3.74 -8.51
N TYR A 42 2.06 4.21 -8.36
CA TYR A 42 2.45 5.61 -8.61
C TYR A 42 2.37 6.05 -10.07
N ARG A 43 2.47 5.12 -11.04
CA ARG A 43 2.63 5.49 -12.45
C ARG A 43 1.46 6.30 -13.00
N SER A 44 0.23 5.84 -12.75
CA SER A 44 -0.98 6.44 -13.31
C SER A 44 -1.85 7.15 -12.27
N ASN A 45 -1.56 6.96 -10.98
CA ASN A 45 -2.42 7.42 -9.89
C ASN A 45 -1.75 8.44 -8.94
N SER A 46 -0.47 8.78 -9.15
CA SER A 46 0.26 9.70 -8.24
C SER A 46 -0.34 11.09 -8.11
N LEU A 47 -1.04 11.58 -9.14
CA LEU A 47 -1.74 12.87 -9.15
C LEU A 47 -3.17 12.79 -8.62
N ARG A 48 -3.67 11.59 -8.31
CA ARG A 48 -5.03 11.41 -7.80
C ARG A 48 -5.09 11.72 -6.31
N ASN A 49 -6.19 12.33 -5.90
CA ASN A 49 -6.51 12.51 -4.50
C ASN A 49 -6.48 11.15 -3.78
N ASN A 50 -6.01 11.15 -2.54
CA ASN A 50 -5.87 9.96 -1.69
C ASN A 50 -4.80 8.94 -2.12
N PHE A 51 -4.03 9.20 -3.18
CA PHE A 51 -2.91 8.31 -3.56
C PHE A 51 -1.88 8.19 -2.43
N SER A 52 -1.48 9.31 -1.83
CA SER A 52 -0.56 9.31 -0.68
C SER A 52 -1.11 8.45 0.46
N ARG A 53 -2.42 8.57 0.73
CA ARG A 53 -3.09 7.83 1.79
C ARG A 53 -3.08 6.33 1.53
N ALA A 54 -3.45 5.89 0.34
CA ALA A 54 -3.39 4.47 -0.04
C ALA A 54 -1.96 3.91 0.07
N LYS A 55 -0.95 4.71 -0.30
CA LYS A 55 0.46 4.31 -0.18
C LYS A 55 0.91 4.17 1.28
N ASP A 56 0.49 5.08 2.15
CA ASP A 56 0.78 5.00 3.60
C ASP A 56 0.09 3.79 4.24
N ILE A 57 -1.16 3.51 3.87
CA ILE A 57 -1.88 2.31 4.31
C ILE A 57 -1.12 1.05 3.90
N CYS A 58 -0.70 0.93 2.63
CA CYS A 58 0.09 -0.22 2.16
C CYS A 58 1.35 -0.40 3.01
N LYS A 59 2.07 0.69 3.31
CA LYS A 59 3.28 0.64 4.13
C LYS A 59 3.00 0.15 5.55
N ILE A 60 1.90 0.57 6.16
CA ILE A 60 1.49 0.13 7.50
C ILE A 60 1.14 -1.36 7.50
N LEU A 61 0.30 -1.79 6.54
CA LEU A 61 -0.15 -3.17 6.44
C LEU A 61 1.00 -4.13 6.15
N LEU A 62 1.88 -3.79 5.21
CA LEU A 62 3.09 -4.57 4.92
C LEU A 62 4.06 -4.61 6.11
N GLY A 63 4.16 -3.53 6.87
CA GLY A 63 4.98 -3.50 8.09
C GLY A 63 4.47 -4.41 9.19
N GLU A 64 3.15 -4.61 9.28
CA GLU A 64 2.54 -5.57 10.19
C GLU A 64 2.74 -7.02 9.70
N LEU A 65 2.47 -7.29 8.42
CA LEU A 65 2.61 -8.63 7.83
C LEU A 65 4.05 -9.14 7.88
N ASN A 66 5.02 -8.28 7.59
CA ASN A 66 6.45 -8.62 7.66
C ASN A 66 7.01 -8.61 9.08
N GLY A 67 6.19 -8.43 10.11
CA GLY A 67 6.64 -8.48 11.51
C GLY A 67 7.72 -7.45 11.82
N LYS A 68 7.45 -6.14 11.64
CA LYS A 68 8.34 -5.05 12.09
C LYS A 68 9.80 -5.12 11.61
N GLU A 69 10.10 -5.60 10.40
CA GLU A 69 11.38 -5.26 9.75
C GLU A 69 11.29 -3.88 9.08
N THR A 70 11.33 -2.81 9.90
CA THR A 70 11.81 -1.51 9.43
C THR A 70 13.34 -1.51 9.40
N THR A 71 13.94 -2.42 8.64
CA THR A 71 15.37 -2.40 8.37
C THR A 71 15.61 -1.46 7.20
N LYS A 72 15.90 -0.21 7.58
CA LYS A 72 16.73 0.77 6.85
C LYS A 72 16.31 1.09 5.41
N ARG A 73 16.06 2.37 5.17
CA ARG A 73 16.43 3.00 3.90
C ARG A 73 17.88 2.58 3.57
N LYS A 74 18.08 1.60 2.68
CA LYS A 74 19.32 1.53 1.91
C LYS A 74 19.29 2.73 0.98
N SER A 75 19.98 3.79 1.39
CA SER A 75 20.58 4.72 0.45
C SER A 75 21.36 3.87 -0.56
N VAL A 76 20.78 3.67 -1.74
CA VAL A 76 21.54 3.27 -2.92
C VAL A 76 22.47 4.45 -3.17
N GLY A 77 23.73 4.27 -2.75
CA GLY A 77 24.82 5.10 -3.24
C GLY A 77 24.87 4.94 -4.75
N THR A 78 24.72 6.04 -5.45
CA THR A 78 25.10 6.14 -6.85
C THR A 78 26.46 6.84 -6.86
N SER A 79 27.46 6.01 -7.18
CA SER A 79 28.76 6.28 -7.83
C SER A 79 29.52 7.55 -7.50
#